data_AF-A0A1V8U4F5-F1
#
_entry.id   AF-A0A1V8U4F5-F1
#
_cell.length_a   1.000
_cell.length_b   1.000
_cell.length_c   1.000
_cell.angle_alpha   90.00
_cell.angle_beta   90.00
_cell.angle_gamma   90.00
#
_symmetry.space_group_name_H-M   'P 1'
#
loop_
_entity.id
_entity.type
_entity.pdbx_description
1 polymer ?
#
loop_
_entity_poly.entity_id
_entity_poly.type
_entity_poly.pdbx_seq_one_letter_code
_entity_poly.pdbx_strand_id
1 'polypeptide(L)'
;MGVLRVLSVALYTSAVLAIRPNAAPKVPGAYIVEFAANSDADTFYQKLGATGQAVEHRMDLKFELFNGVSFNLKNTKDEEAAAQKIQEMPAVAKIWPVRMYPIPRDKVHWTGNSKAAVPEAALLQKRQSAGNNDTFSPHVMTQVDQLRFRGVTGAGIRVAVIDTGVDYNHPALGGCFGPGCLVSFGTDLVGDNYNGANTPVPDPDPYDNCEGHGTHVSGIIAAQTNPYGFTGAAPDVTLGAYRVFGCGGSAGNDVLISAYNQAYEDGAQIITASIGGPSGWSEDPWAVAVQRIVEKGVPCTVSAGNDGVEGQFYASTAAGGLGVASIA
;
A
#
# COMPACT_ATOMS: atom_id res chain seq x y z
N MET A 1 41.47 59.97 14.14
CA MET A 1 40.04 59.67 14.35
C MET A 1 39.50 59.04 13.07
N GLY A 2 39.56 57.72 12.99
CA GLY A 2 39.40 56.97 11.74
C GLY A 2 38.22 56.00 11.78
N VAL A 3 37.18 56.36 11.02
CA VAL A 3 36.22 55.55 10.27
C VAL A 3 35.79 54.19 10.86
N LEU A 4 34.58 54.20 11.43
CA LEU A 4 33.80 53.02 11.82
C LEU A 4 33.34 52.27 10.55
N ARG A 5 33.84 51.05 10.33
CA ARG A 5 33.36 50.15 9.27
C ARG A 5 32.03 49.52 9.71
N VAL A 6 30.94 49.92 9.08
CA VAL A 6 29.65 49.22 9.16
C VAL A 6 29.73 47.97 8.28
N LEU A 7 29.76 46.79 8.89
CA LEU A 7 29.55 45.53 8.18
C LEU A 7 28.05 45.41 7.87
N SER A 8 27.68 45.67 6.61
CA SER A 8 26.40 45.23 6.06
C SER A 8 26.45 43.73 5.82
N VAL A 9 25.87 42.94 6.71
CA VAL A 9 25.59 41.53 6.46
C VAL A 9 24.32 41.47 5.61
N ALA A 10 24.48 41.17 4.33
CA ALA A 10 23.37 40.84 3.44
C ALA A 10 22.73 39.53 3.91
N LEU A 11 21.49 39.59 4.40
CA LEU A 11 20.64 38.41 4.55
C LEU A 11 20.25 37.93 3.15
N TYR A 12 20.92 36.87 2.67
CA TYR A 12 20.54 36.16 1.47
C TYR A 12 19.54 35.04 1.81
N THR A 13 18.50 35.02 0.98
CA THR A 13 17.61 33.91 0.63
C THR A 13 16.67 33.37 1.71
N SER A 14 15.44 33.88 1.67
CA SER A 14 14.24 33.16 2.06
C SER A 14 14.23 31.78 1.39
N ALA A 15 14.37 30.72 2.19
CA ALA A 15 13.89 29.40 1.79
C ALA A 15 12.37 29.53 1.69
N VAL A 16 11.83 29.55 0.47
CA VAL A 16 10.42 29.23 0.25
C VAL A 16 10.29 27.77 0.65
N LEU A 17 9.82 27.53 1.87
CA LEU A 17 9.39 26.21 2.30
C LEU A 17 8.25 25.84 1.35
N ALA A 18 8.54 24.99 0.37
CA ALA A 18 7.51 24.50 -0.55
C ALA A 18 6.50 23.75 0.31
N ILE A 19 5.31 24.32 0.46
CA ILE A 19 4.18 23.69 1.14
C ILE A 19 3.91 22.39 0.38
N ARG A 20 4.23 21.25 0.99
CA ARG A 20 3.88 19.96 0.41
C ARG A 20 2.36 19.82 0.44
N PRO A 21 1.74 19.27 -0.61
CA PRO A 21 0.29 19.15 -0.68
C PRO A 21 -0.24 18.28 0.47
N ASN A 22 -1.35 18.72 1.06
CA ASN A 22 -2.05 18.02 2.17
C ASN A 22 -2.87 16.80 1.70
N ALA A 23 -2.78 16.44 0.43
CA ALA A 23 -3.47 15.29 -0.14
C ALA A 23 -2.68 14.69 -1.31
N ALA A 24 -2.82 13.38 -1.50
CA ALA A 24 -2.21 12.67 -2.62
C ALA A 24 -2.66 13.26 -3.98
N PRO A 25 -1.78 13.35 -5.00
CA PRO A 25 -2.11 13.91 -6.31
C PRO A 25 -3.30 13.20 -6.96
N LYS A 26 -4.22 13.96 -7.55
CA LYS A 26 -5.34 13.41 -8.34
C LYS A 26 -4.84 12.98 -9.73
N VAL A 27 -5.41 11.92 -10.28
CA VAL A 27 -5.32 11.62 -11.71
C VAL A 27 -6.36 12.49 -12.43
N PRO A 28 -5.97 13.41 -13.33
CA PRO A 28 -6.91 14.31 -13.99
C PRO A 28 -8.03 13.55 -14.71
N GLY A 29 -9.27 13.94 -14.46
CA GLY A 29 -10.46 13.32 -15.04
C GLY A 29 -10.84 11.94 -14.50
N ALA A 30 -10.05 11.32 -13.62
CA ALA A 30 -10.34 9.97 -13.15
C ALA A 30 -11.10 9.99 -11.81
N TYR A 31 -12.20 9.24 -11.74
CA TYR A 31 -13.09 9.17 -10.59
C TYR A 31 -13.51 7.73 -10.28
N ILE A 32 -13.84 7.51 -9.01
CA ILE A 32 -14.44 6.30 -8.46
C ILE A 32 -15.87 6.63 -8.09
N VAL A 33 -16.82 5.81 -8.51
CA VAL A 33 -18.21 5.86 -8.06
C VAL A 33 -18.52 4.59 -7.29
N GLU A 34 -19.07 4.77 -6.09
CA GLU A 34 -19.80 3.72 -5.39
C GLU A 34 -21.28 3.83 -5.71
N PHE A 35 -21.90 2.70 -6.05
CA PHE A 35 -23.30 2.65 -6.44
C PHE A 35 -24.25 2.68 -5.25
N ALA A 36 -25.39 3.32 -5.45
CA ALA A 36 -26.52 3.18 -4.54
C ALA A 36 -27.05 1.73 -4.58
N ALA A 37 -27.76 1.32 -3.52
CA ALA A 37 -28.36 -0.01 -3.44
C ALA A 37 -29.20 -0.31 -4.70
N ASN A 38 -29.04 -1.52 -5.26
CA ASN A 38 -29.70 -1.98 -6.49
C ASN A 38 -29.31 -1.23 -7.78
N SER A 39 -28.18 -0.52 -7.81
CA SER A 39 -27.60 0.06 -9.03
C SER A 39 -26.37 -0.72 -9.49
N ASP A 40 -26.06 -0.65 -10.78
CA ASP A 40 -24.94 -1.35 -11.41
C ASP A 40 -24.24 -0.48 -12.48
N ALA A 41 -23.12 -0.97 -12.98
CA ALA A 41 -22.30 -0.27 -13.97
C ALA A 41 -23.05 0.00 -15.28
N ASP A 42 -23.83 -0.97 -15.76
CA ASP A 42 -24.56 -0.85 -17.03
C ASP A 42 -25.59 0.27 -16.97
N THR A 43 -26.41 0.29 -15.92
CA THR A 43 -27.41 1.34 -15.70
C THR A 43 -26.76 2.71 -15.44
N PHE A 44 -25.61 2.74 -14.76
CA PHE A 44 -24.84 3.96 -14.55
C PHE A 44 -24.34 4.55 -15.87
N TYR A 45 -23.62 3.76 -16.69
CA TYR A 45 -23.07 4.24 -17.96
C TYR A 45 -24.17 4.60 -18.97
N GLN A 46 -25.29 3.88 -19.01
CA GLN A 46 -26.44 4.24 -19.84
C GLN A 46 -27.02 5.62 -19.46
N LYS A 47 -27.22 5.87 -18.16
CA LYS A 47 -27.72 7.16 -17.67
C LYS A 47 -26.72 8.28 -17.88
N LEU A 48 -25.43 8.01 -17.70
CA LEU A 48 -24.37 8.99 -17.91
C LEU A 48 -24.23 9.36 -19.39
N GLY A 49 -24.36 8.39 -20.30
CA GLY A 49 -24.42 8.66 -21.74
C GLY A 49 -25.60 9.57 -22.11
N ALA A 50 -26.75 9.41 -21.46
CA ALA A 50 -27.93 10.25 -21.68
C ALA A 50 -27.76 11.72 -21.23
N THR A 51 -26.83 12.01 -20.31
CA THR A 51 -26.51 13.40 -19.92
C THR A 51 -25.52 14.08 -20.87
N GLY A 52 -25.01 13.35 -21.88
CA GLY A 52 -23.99 13.83 -22.81
C GLY A 52 -22.58 13.84 -22.21
N GLN A 53 -22.40 13.30 -21.00
CA GLN A 53 -21.09 13.22 -20.36
C GLN A 53 -20.32 12.02 -20.93
N ALA A 54 -19.34 12.30 -21.79
CA ALA A 54 -18.50 11.27 -22.36
C ALA A 54 -17.45 10.79 -21.35
N VAL A 55 -17.43 9.48 -21.11
CA VAL A 55 -16.47 8.82 -20.22
C VAL A 55 -15.80 7.63 -20.89
N GLU A 56 -14.72 7.17 -20.27
CA GLU A 56 -14.01 5.94 -20.61
C GLU A 56 -13.90 5.08 -19.36
N HIS A 57 -14.31 3.82 -19.44
CA HIS A 57 -14.19 2.88 -18.34
C HIS A 57 -12.72 2.63 -18.02
N ARG A 58 -12.39 2.57 -16.73
CA ARG A 58 -11.03 2.37 -16.25
C ARG A 58 -10.89 1.06 -15.49
N MET A 59 -11.81 0.75 -14.58
CA MET A 59 -11.83 -0.50 -13.83
C MET A 59 -13.20 -0.82 -13.24
N ASP A 60 -13.53 -2.10 -13.13
CA ASP A 60 -14.68 -2.58 -12.36
C ASP A 60 -14.30 -2.76 -10.89
N LEU A 61 -15.14 -2.24 -9.99
CA LEU A 61 -14.96 -2.38 -8.53
C LEU A 61 -16.17 -3.11 -7.96
N LYS A 62 -16.41 -4.33 -8.45
CA LYS A 62 -17.57 -5.15 -8.11
C LYS A 62 -17.18 -6.26 -7.14
N PHE A 63 -17.31 -5.97 -5.85
CA PHE A 63 -16.95 -6.84 -4.75
C PHE A 63 -18.08 -6.92 -3.71
N GLU A 64 -18.00 -7.88 -2.79
CA GLU A 64 -18.96 -8.07 -1.70
C GLU A 64 -19.09 -6.82 -0.82
N LEU A 65 -17.96 -6.18 -0.49
CA LEU A 65 -17.89 -5.05 0.44
C LEU A 65 -17.78 -3.70 -0.27
N PHE A 66 -17.69 -3.68 -1.59
CA PHE A 66 -17.60 -2.47 -2.39
C PHE A 66 -18.19 -2.72 -3.77
N ASN A 67 -19.23 -1.97 -4.16
CA ASN A 67 -19.84 -2.08 -5.48
C ASN A 67 -19.79 -0.74 -6.21
N GLY A 68 -18.98 -0.67 -7.26
CA GLY A 68 -18.70 0.56 -7.97
C GLY A 68 -17.91 0.36 -9.26
N VAL A 69 -17.44 1.46 -9.83
CA VAL A 69 -16.54 1.51 -10.99
C VAL A 69 -15.58 2.67 -10.87
N SER A 70 -14.43 2.58 -11.54
CA SER A 70 -13.60 3.75 -11.87
C SER A 70 -13.68 4.06 -13.37
N PHE A 71 -13.63 5.35 -13.70
CA PHE A 71 -13.73 5.84 -15.06
C PHE A 71 -12.97 7.17 -15.24
N ASN A 72 -12.66 7.49 -16.49
CA ASN A 72 -12.08 8.75 -16.90
C ASN A 72 -13.13 9.62 -17.62
N LEU A 73 -13.26 10.88 -17.21
CA LEU A 73 -13.96 11.91 -17.97
C LEU A 73 -13.13 12.28 -19.21
N LYS A 74 -13.75 12.26 -20.39
CA LYS A 74 -13.05 12.69 -21.62
C LYS A 74 -12.82 14.21 -21.68
N ASN A 75 -13.64 14.98 -20.97
CA ASN A 75 -13.45 16.42 -20.81
C ASN A 75 -13.07 16.74 -19.37
N THR A 76 -11.84 17.23 -19.18
CA THR A 76 -11.26 17.55 -17.87
C THR A 76 -11.31 19.04 -17.52
N LYS A 77 -11.80 19.91 -18.43
CA LYS A 77 -11.81 21.37 -18.19
C LYS A 77 -12.69 21.78 -17.01
N ASP A 78 -13.80 21.07 -16.81
CA ASP A 78 -14.79 21.31 -15.75
C ASP A 78 -15.06 20.04 -14.93
N GLU A 79 -14.00 19.28 -14.63
CA GLU A 79 -14.10 17.95 -13.99
C GLU A 79 -14.86 17.98 -12.66
N GLU A 80 -14.71 19.03 -11.86
CA GLU A 80 -15.39 19.16 -10.57
C GLU A 80 -16.91 19.38 -10.74
N ALA A 81 -17.32 20.18 -11.72
CA ALA A 81 -18.73 20.39 -12.02
C ALA A 81 -19.37 19.12 -12.61
N ALA A 82 -18.63 18.37 -13.43
CA ALA A 82 -19.07 17.07 -13.92
C ALA A 82 -19.24 16.06 -12.76
N ALA A 83 -18.26 15.99 -11.85
CA ALA A 83 -18.33 15.12 -10.68
C ALA A 83 -19.51 15.45 -9.76
N GLN A 84 -19.82 16.74 -9.54
CA GLN A 84 -21.00 17.16 -8.78
C GLN A 84 -22.31 16.69 -9.43
N LYS A 85 -22.46 16.86 -10.75
CA LYS A 85 -23.64 16.36 -11.46
C LYS A 85 -23.78 14.84 -11.39
N ILE A 86 -22.66 14.12 -11.41
CA ILE A 86 -22.65 12.66 -11.28
C ILE A 86 -23.06 12.25 -9.84
N GLN A 87 -22.59 12.96 -8.81
CA GLN A 87 -22.97 12.72 -7.41
C GLN A 87 -24.48 12.88 -7.15
N GLU A 88 -25.16 13.74 -7.93
CA GLU A 88 -26.61 13.96 -7.84
C GLU A 88 -27.44 12.85 -8.52
N MET A 89 -26.81 11.94 -9.28
CA MET A 89 -27.52 10.86 -9.95
C MET A 89 -28.05 9.85 -8.92
N PRO A 90 -29.32 9.40 -9.02
CA PRO A 90 -29.88 8.43 -8.07
C PRO A 90 -29.14 7.08 -7.99
N ALA A 91 -28.34 6.74 -9.02
CA ALA A 91 -27.55 5.52 -9.05
C ALA A 91 -26.22 5.63 -8.28
N VAL A 92 -25.82 6.83 -7.86
CA VAL A 92 -24.52 7.12 -7.25
C VAL A 92 -24.72 7.34 -5.75
N ALA A 93 -24.13 6.49 -4.93
CA ALA A 93 -24.06 6.72 -3.49
C ALA A 93 -23.01 7.80 -3.19
N LYS A 94 -21.81 7.64 -3.76
CA LYS A 94 -20.70 8.55 -3.52
C LYS A 94 -19.70 8.54 -4.67
N ILE A 95 -19.11 9.70 -4.96
CA ILE A 95 -18.05 9.86 -5.95
C ILE A 95 -16.78 10.42 -5.30
N TRP A 96 -15.62 9.93 -5.73
CA TRP A 96 -14.32 10.39 -5.28
C TRP A 96 -13.34 10.51 -6.44
N PRO A 97 -12.35 11.41 -6.37
CA PRO A 97 -11.26 11.42 -7.35
C PRO A 97 -10.35 10.19 -7.16
N VAL A 98 -9.80 9.69 -8.27
CA VAL A 98 -8.67 8.75 -8.20
C VAL A 98 -7.43 9.52 -7.77
N ARG A 99 -6.74 9.01 -6.75
CA ARG A 99 -5.50 9.59 -6.21
C ARG A 99 -4.34 8.61 -6.32
N MET A 100 -3.14 9.15 -6.51
CA MET A 100 -1.91 8.38 -6.70
C MET A 100 -1.05 8.35 -5.45
N TYR A 101 -0.64 7.15 -5.06
CA TYR A 101 0.23 6.88 -3.92
C TYR A 101 1.57 6.35 -4.44
N PRO A 102 2.69 7.02 -4.16
CA PRO A 102 3.98 6.62 -4.71
C PRO A 102 4.47 5.32 -4.08
N ILE A 103 5.32 4.60 -4.81
CA ILE A 103 6.10 3.49 -4.25
C ILE A 103 6.89 4.04 -3.04
N PRO A 104 6.88 3.34 -1.89
CA PRO A 104 7.66 3.73 -0.73
C PRO A 104 9.15 3.86 -1.09
N ARG A 105 9.77 4.98 -0.68
CA ARG A 105 11.20 5.20 -0.89
C ARG A 105 11.98 4.65 0.29
N ASP A 106 12.51 3.46 0.14
CA ASP A 106 13.40 2.87 1.12
C ASP A 106 14.80 3.51 1.06
N LYS A 107 15.49 3.50 2.19
CA LYS A 107 16.91 3.84 2.28
C LYS A 107 17.66 2.58 2.68
N VAL A 108 18.46 2.06 1.76
CA VAL A 108 19.33 0.92 2.06
C VAL A 108 20.46 1.39 2.96
N HIS A 109 20.33 1.11 4.26
CA HIS A 109 21.37 1.40 5.26
C HIS A 109 22.42 0.29 5.32
N TRP A 110 22.03 -0.95 5.01
CA TRP A 110 22.90 -2.13 5.07
C TRP A 110 22.34 -3.25 4.17
N THR A 111 23.22 -4.09 3.64
CA THR A 111 22.84 -5.34 2.96
C THR A 111 23.62 -6.51 3.54
N GLY A 112 23.06 -7.72 3.50
CA GLY A 112 23.68 -8.94 4.05
C GLY A 112 25.12 -9.22 3.59
N ASN A 113 25.48 -8.76 2.40
CA ASN A 113 26.81 -8.92 1.79
C ASN A 113 27.73 -7.70 1.96
N SER A 114 27.26 -6.65 2.64
CA SER A 114 28.06 -5.46 2.91
C SER A 114 29.21 -5.81 3.84
N LYS A 115 30.45 -5.74 3.33
CA LYS A 115 31.70 -5.78 4.15
C LYS A 115 31.83 -4.57 5.10
N ALA A 116 30.83 -3.69 5.16
CA ALA A 116 30.79 -2.60 6.11
C ALA A 116 30.63 -3.19 7.51
N ALA A 117 31.66 -3.06 8.34
CA ALA A 117 31.62 -3.43 9.74
C ALA A 117 30.41 -2.77 10.39
N VAL A 118 29.51 -3.58 10.95
CA VAL A 118 28.52 -3.10 11.90
C VAL A 118 29.31 -2.42 13.02
N PRO A 119 29.13 -1.11 13.29
CA PRO A 119 29.89 -0.43 14.34
C PRO A 119 29.73 -1.21 15.65
N GLU A 120 30.82 -1.40 16.39
CA GLU A 120 30.83 -2.24 17.60
C GLU A 120 29.82 -1.76 18.66
N ALA A 121 29.45 -0.46 18.63
CA ALA A 121 28.39 0.14 19.45
C ALA A 121 26.95 -0.26 19.05
N ALA A 122 26.74 -0.82 17.85
CA ALA A 122 25.46 -1.36 17.38
C ALA A 122 25.31 -2.87 17.70
N LEU A 123 26.35 -3.51 18.24
CA LEU A 123 26.28 -4.87 18.77
C LEU A 123 25.61 -4.83 20.15
N LEU A 124 24.27 -4.74 20.17
CA LEU A 124 23.49 -4.87 21.39
C LEU A 124 23.77 -6.23 22.04
N GLN A 125 24.26 -6.21 23.28
CA GLN A 125 24.51 -7.44 24.05
C GLN A 125 23.22 -8.23 24.30
N LYS A 126 23.34 -9.56 24.16
CA LYS A 126 22.29 -10.56 24.43
C LYS A 126 21.60 -10.30 25.78
N ARG A 127 20.31 -9.92 25.75
CA ARG A 127 19.49 -9.84 26.98
C ARG A 127 18.85 -11.16 27.40
N GLN A 128 18.73 -12.15 26.51
CA GLN A 128 18.13 -13.44 26.85
C GLN A 128 18.87 -14.59 26.14
N SER A 129 19.70 -15.31 26.88
CA SER A 129 20.19 -16.65 26.48
C SER A 129 19.36 -17.67 27.24
N ALA A 130 18.12 -17.91 26.78
CA ALA A 130 17.25 -18.91 27.37
C ALA A 130 16.80 -19.88 26.27
N GLY A 131 17.67 -20.83 25.88
CA GLY A 131 17.32 -22.00 25.07
C GLY A 131 16.75 -21.77 23.66
N ASN A 132 16.57 -20.52 23.24
CA ASN A 132 15.97 -20.14 21.96
C ASN A 132 17.05 -19.91 20.90
N ASN A 133 16.89 -20.53 19.72
CA ASN A 133 17.82 -20.39 18.59
C ASN A 133 17.52 -19.17 17.72
N ASP A 134 16.38 -18.50 17.90
CA ASP A 134 16.07 -17.26 17.19
C ASP A 134 16.74 -16.06 17.89
N THR A 135 17.87 -15.63 17.33
CA THR A 135 18.65 -14.50 17.86
C THR A 135 18.52 -13.24 17.00
N PHE A 136 17.55 -13.20 16.07
CA PHE A 136 17.40 -12.05 15.19
C PHE A 136 16.84 -10.86 15.98
N SER A 137 17.57 -9.74 16.01
CA SER A 137 17.26 -8.61 16.91
C SER A 137 15.81 -8.12 16.80
N PRO A 138 15.22 -7.96 15.60
CA PRO A 138 13.80 -7.59 15.50
C PRO A 138 12.88 -8.60 16.19
N HIS A 139 13.15 -9.90 16.06
CA HIS A 139 12.32 -10.94 16.68
C HIS A 139 12.41 -10.93 18.21
N VAL A 140 13.61 -10.73 18.76
CA VAL A 140 13.81 -10.62 20.22
C VAL A 140 13.14 -9.35 20.77
N MET A 141 13.25 -8.23 20.05
CA MET A 141 12.63 -6.96 20.44
C MET A 141 11.11 -7.03 20.45
N THR A 142 10.51 -7.76 19.51
CA THR A 142 9.04 -7.92 19.39
C THR A 142 8.51 -9.20 20.04
N GLN A 143 9.37 -9.98 20.71
CA GLN A 143 9.02 -11.25 21.37
C GLN A 143 8.48 -12.34 20.41
N VAL A 144 8.73 -12.19 19.11
CA VAL A 144 8.46 -13.23 18.10
C VAL A 144 9.27 -14.49 18.40
N ASP A 145 10.50 -14.32 18.88
CA ASP A 145 11.36 -15.42 19.29
C ASP A 145 10.65 -16.31 20.34
N GLN A 146 9.97 -15.71 21.33
CA GLN A 146 9.24 -16.43 22.37
C GLN A 146 8.00 -17.16 21.84
N LEU A 147 7.28 -16.56 20.87
CA LEU A 147 6.15 -17.20 20.21
C LEU A 147 6.60 -18.43 19.42
N ARG A 148 7.68 -18.29 18.65
CA ARG A 148 8.26 -19.39 17.86
C ARG A 148 8.81 -20.50 18.75
N PHE A 149 9.42 -20.16 19.88
CA PHE A 149 9.86 -21.16 20.88
C PHE A 149 8.69 -22.01 21.41
N ARG A 150 7.47 -21.46 21.44
CA ARG A 150 6.23 -22.18 21.81
C ARG A 150 5.55 -22.87 20.62
N GLY A 151 6.15 -22.86 19.44
CA GLY A 151 5.60 -23.46 18.22
C GLY A 151 4.54 -22.62 17.51
N VAL A 152 4.43 -21.32 17.83
CA VAL A 152 3.51 -20.40 17.14
C VAL A 152 4.25 -19.76 15.97
N THR A 153 3.96 -20.23 14.75
CA THR A 153 4.67 -19.85 13.52
C THR A 153 3.75 -19.38 12.39
N GLY A 154 2.44 -19.28 12.64
CA GLY A 154 1.45 -18.82 11.66
C GLY A 154 0.80 -19.93 10.81
N ALA A 155 1.06 -21.20 11.13
CA ALA A 155 0.46 -22.33 10.43
C ALA A 155 -1.08 -22.22 10.31
N GLY A 156 -1.59 -22.38 9.08
CA GLY A 156 -3.01 -22.30 8.77
C GLY A 156 -3.57 -20.88 8.67
N ILE A 157 -2.73 -19.85 8.76
CA ILE A 157 -3.11 -18.45 8.56
C ILE A 157 -2.70 -17.97 7.17
N ARG A 158 -3.62 -17.28 6.48
CA ARG A 158 -3.42 -16.67 5.17
C ARG A 158 -3.20 -15.17 5.33
N VAL A 159 -2.06 -14.68 4.86
CA VAL A 159 -1.67 -13.26 4.95
C VAL A 159 -1.52 -12.71 3.54
N ALA A 160 -2.29 -11.69 3.19
CA ALA A 160 -2.17 -11.00 1.91
C ALA A 160 -1.27 -9.76 2.04
N VAL A 161 -0.32 -9.64 1.12
CA VAL A 161 0.60 -8.51 0.97
C VAL A 161 0.17 -7.72 -0.27
N ILE A 162 -0.28 -6.48 -0.07
CA ILE A 162 -0.63 -5.55 -1.14
C ILE A 162 0.53 -4.59 -1.32
N ASP A 163 1.31 -4.77 -2.39
CA ASP A 163 2.61 -4.09 -2.57
C ASP A 163 3.08 -4.12 -4.05
N THR A 164 4.38 -4.02 -4.31
CA THR A 164 4.98 -4.03 -5.67
C THR A 164 4.95 -5.39 -6.37
N GLY A 165 4.40 -6.41 -5.70
CA GLY A 165 4.51 -7.81 -6.09
C GLY A 165 5.56 -8.54 -5.25
N VAL A 166 5.94 -9.74 -5.68
CA VAL A 166 6.90 -10.56 -4.94
C VAL A 166 7.79 -11.37 -5.87
N ASP A 167 9.10 -11.34 -5.63
CA ASP A 167 10.03 -12.31 -6.21
C ASP A 167 9.88 -13.63 -5.45
N TYR A 168 8.84 -14.38 -5.77
CA TYR A 168 8.59 -15.70 -5.18
C TYR A 168 9.66 -16.73 -5.56
N ASN A 169 10.52 -16.44 -6.56
CA ASN A 169 11.68 -17.26 -6.90
C ASN A 169 12.84 -17.09 -5.92
N HIS A 170 12.77 -16.07 -5.05
CA HIS A 170 13.79 -15.84 -4.03
C HIS A 170 13.88 -17.06 -3.09
N PRO A 171 15.09 -17.56 -2.76
CA PRO A 171 15.26 -18.78 -1.96
C PRO A 171 14.68 -18.66 -0.54
N ALA A 172 14.58 -17.44 -0.01
CA ALA A 172 13.92 -17.17 1.26
C ALA A 172 12.38 -17.25 1.17
N LEU A 173 11.78 -17.22 -0.02
CA LEU A 173 10.33 -17.20 -0.22
C LEU A 173 9.79 -18.49 -0.86
N GLY A 174 10.58 -19.57 -0.84
CA GLY A 174 10.14 -20.90 -1.25
C GLY A 174 10.42 -21.25 -2.71
N GLY A 175 10.72 -20.27 -3.58
CA GLY A 175 11.15 -20.52 -4.95
C GLY A 175 10.03 -20.90 -5.93
N CYS A 176 8.76 -20.66 -5.58
CA CYS A 176 7.61 -20.98 -6.44
C CYS A 176 6.36 -20.16 -6.09
N PHE A 177 5.41 -20.11 -7.03
CA PHE A 177 4.11 -19.46 -6.88
C PHE A 177 2.96 -20.43 -7.16
N GLY A 178 1.88 -20.30 -6.40
CA GLY A 178 0.64 -21.06 -6.58
C GLY A 178 0.42 -22.15 -5.52
N PRO A 179 -0.62 -23.00 -5.69
CA PRO A 179 -1.02 -23.97 -4.68
C PRO A 179 0.13 -24.87 -4.21
N GLY A 180 0.41 -24.86 -2.91
CA GLY A 180 1.50 -25.64 -2.29
C GLY A 180 2.82 -24.88 -2.12
N CYS A 181 2.92 -23.66 -2.63
CA CYS A 181 4.05 -22.75 -2.40
C CYS A 181 3.80 -21.85 -1.19
N LEU A 182 4.87 -21.23 -0.65
CA LEU A 182 4.73 -20.23 0.40
C LEU A 182 3.85 -19.05 -0.09
N VAL A 183 4.18 -18.52 -1.26
CA VAL A 183 3.32 -17.57 -1.98
C VAL A 183 2.33 -18.38 -2.80
N SER A 184 1.12 -18.56 -2.27
CA SER A 184 0.15 -19.53 -2.80
C SER A 184 -0.93 -18.91 -3.69
N PHE A 185 -1.21 -17.62 -3.57
CA PHE A 185 -2.33 -16.95 -4.24
C PHE A 185 -2.03 -15.47 -4.45
N GLY A 186 -2.92 -14.78 -5.16
CA GLY A 186 -2.77 -13.37 -5.51
C GLY A 186 -2.66 -13.15 -7.01
N THR A 187 -2.39 -11.92 -7.42
CA THR A 187 -2.48 -11.47 -8.82
C THR A 187 -1.72 -10.16 -9.02
N ASP A 188 -1.34 -9.87 -10.26
CA ASP A 188 -1.01 -8.51 -10.70
C ASP A 188 -2.27 -7.76 -11.14
N LEU A 189 -2.58 -6.66 -10.45
CA LEU A 189 -3.75 -5.83 -10.78
C LEU A 189 -3.45 -4.79 -11.87
N VAL A 190 -2.19 -4.59 -12.25
CA VAL A 190 -1.78 -3.37 -12.97
C VAL A 190 -0.83 -3.59 -14.14
N GLY A 191 0.07 -4.58 -14.07
CA GLY A 191 1.10 -4.84 -15.06
C GLY A 191 2.30 -3.89 -14.98
N ASP A 192 3.41 -4.29 -15.60
CA ASP A 192 4.73 -3.63 -15.47
C ASP A 192 4.76 -2.14 -15.86
N ASN A 193 3.96 -1.74 -16.86
CA ASN A 193 3.95 -0.37 -17.40
C ASN A 193 3.01 0.57 -16.65
N TYR A 194 2.40 0.13 -15.56
CA TYR A 194 1.48 0.96 -14.80
C TYR A 194 2.22 2.07 -14.06
N ASN A 195 1.67 3.29 -14.14
CA ASN A 195 2.25 4.48 -13.52
C ASN A 195 1.27 5.22 -12.59
N GLY A 196 0.11 4.65 -12.32
CA GLY A 196 -0.97 5.25 -11.53
C GLY A 196 -2.03 5.97 -12.35
N ALA A 197 -1.66 6.56 -13.50
CA ALA A 197 -2.55 7.37 -14.33
C ALA A 197 -3.04 6.64 -15.59
N ASN A 198 -2.28 5.71 -16.15
CA ASN A 198 -2.73 4.87 -17.27
C ASN A 198 -3.72 3.79 -16.80
N THR A 199 -4.45 3.20 -17.75
CA THR A 199 -5.35 2.07 -17.48
C THR A 199 -4.53 0.85 -17.04
N PRO A 200 -4.88 0.18 -15.93
CA PRO A 200 -4.20 -1.03 -15.50
C PRO A 200 -4.39 -2.18 -16.51
N VAL A 201 -3.38 -3.04 -16.63
CA VAL A 201 -3.41 -4.26 -17.47
C VAL A 201 -3.11 -5.45 -16.56
N PRO A 202 -4.12 -6.00 -15.87
CA PRO A 202 -3.92 -7.06 -14.89
C PRO A 202 -3.57 -8.40 -15.55
N ASP A 203 -2.86 -9.23 -14.78
CA ASP A 203 -2.54 -10.60 -15.13
C ASP A 203 -2.40 -11.46 -13.85
N PRO A 204 -2.46 -12.80 -13.94
CA PRO A 204 -2.52 -13.65 -12.76
C PRO A 204 -1.18 -13.82 -12.02
N ASP A 205 -0.07 -13.23 -12.50
CA ASP A 205 1.27 -13.44 -11.96
C ASP A 205 1.77 -12.21 -11.18
N PRO A 206 1.77 -12.24 -9.83
CA PRO A 206 2.20 -11.10 -9.01
C PRO A 206 3.73 -10.94 -8.93
N TYR A 207 4.47 -11.44 -9.91
CA TYR A 207 5.92 -11.46 -9.91
C TYR A 207 6.49 -10.03 -9.93
N ASP A 208 7.46 -9.77 -9.04
CA ASP A 208 8.20 -8.51 -9.01
C ASP A 208 9.66 -8.76 -9.37
N ASN A 209 10.11 -8.14 -10.45
CA ASN A 209 11.48 -8.24 -10.97
C ASN A 209 12.19 -6.88 -11.04
N CYS A 210 11.62 -5.83 -10.46
CA CYS A 210 12.07 -4.46 -10.70
C CYS A 210 12.11 -3.57 -9.47
N GLU A 211 11.16 -3.69 -8.53
CA GLU A 211 11.11 -2.81 -7.34
C GLU A 211 11.63 -3.52 -6.09
N GLY A 212 11.12 -4.73 -5.81
CA GLY A 212 11.56 -5.58 -4.70
C GLY A 212 11.04 -5.19 -3.30
N HIS A 213 10.26 -4.11 -3.18
CA HIS A 213 9.71 -3.66 -1.90
C HIS A 213 8.76 -4.72 -1.29
N GLY A 214 7.82 -5.25 -2.09
CA GLY A 214 6.93 -6.33 -1.65
C GLY A 214 7.64 -7.65 -1.33
N THR A 215 8.75 -7.95 -2.02
CA THR A 215 9.67 -9.06 -1.67
C THR A 215 10.28 -8.87 -0.29
N HIS A 216 10.73 -7.66 0.02
CA HIS A 216 11.28 -7.33 1.33
C HIS A 216 10.22 -7.45 2.44
N VAL A 217 9.02 -6.91 2.22
CA VAL A 217 7.88 -7.04 3.15
C VAL A 217 7.52 -8.51 3.38
N SER A 218 7.40 -9.30 2.31
CA SER A 218 7.11 -10.73 2.38
C SER A 218 8.19 -11.50 3.15
N GLY A 219 9.45 -11.11 3.01
CA GLY A 219 10.58 -11.67 3.76
C GLY A 219 10.48 -11.43 5.28
N ILE A 220 10.08 -10.23 5.70
CA ILE A 220 9.84 -9.91 7.12
C ILE A 220 8.76 -10.85 7.69
N ILE A 221 7.71 -11.12 6.91
CA ILE A 221 6.58 -11.94 7.36
C ILE A 221 6.97 -13.41 7.42
N ALA A 222 7.46 -13.99 6.32
CA ALA A 222 7.49 -15.45 6.17
C ALA A 222 8.76 -16.01 5.56
N ALA A 223 9.89 -15.29 5.58
CA ALA A 223 11.14 -15.84 5.07
C ALA A 223 11.48 -17.20 5.70
N GLN A 224 11.69 -18.20 4.83
CA GLN A 224 12.13 -19.55 5.15
C GLN A 224 13.61 -19.56 5.52
N THR A 225 14.09 -20.66 6.11
CA THR A 225 15.53 -20.88 6.27
C THR A 225 16.23 -20.78 4.91
N ASN A 226 17.23 -19.89 4.82
CA ASN A 226 17.88 -19.54 3.58
C ASN A 226 19.38 -19.26 3.78
N PRO A 227 20.18 -19.18 2.69
CA PRO A 227 21.63 -18.97 2.78
C PRO A 227 22.07 -17.64 3.41
N TYR A 228 21.18 -16.66 3.56
CA TYR A 228 21.48 -15.34 4.10
C TYR A 228 21.28 -15.24 5.62
N GLY A 229 20.75 -16.29 6.27
CA GLY A 229 20.72 -16.40 7.73
C GLY A 229 19.65 -15.59 8.46
N PHE A 230 18.62 -15.09 7.75
CA PHE A 230 17.43 -14.48 8.35
C PHE A 230 16.19 -15.37 8.16
N THR A 231 15.16 -15.16 8.97
CA THR A 231 13.85 -15.83 8.83
C THR A 231 12.75 -14.83 9.12
N GLY A 232 11.55 -15.08 8.62
CA GLY A 232 10.38 -14.25 8.88
C GLY A 232 9.78 -14.49 10.26
N ALA A 233 8.88 -13.60 10.66
CA ALA A 233 8.20 -13.68 11.95
C ALA A 233 7.26 -14.89 12.07
N ALA A 234 6.57 -15.23 10.98
CA ALA A 234 5.59 -16.30 10.89
C ALA A 234 5.85 -17.13 9.61
N PRO A 235 6.87 -18.01 9.63
CA PRO A 235 7.31 -18.74 8.42
C PRO A 235 6.31 -19.77 7.90
N ASP A 236 5.33 -20.21 8.69
CA ASP A 236 4.38 -21.26 8.29
C ASP A 236 3.03 -20.69 7.79
N VAL A 237 2.93 -19.38 7.60
CA VAL A 237 1.75 -18.76 6.95
C VAL A 237 1.68 -19.14 5.48
N THR A 238 0.49 -18.99 4.91
CA THR A 238 0.30 -18.93 3.47
C THR A 238 0.28 -17.47 3.03
N LEU A 239 1.23 -17.06 2.18
CA LEU A 239 1.27 -15.71 1.63
C LEU A 239 0.40 -15.59 0.38
N GLY A 240 -0.33 -14.48 0.30
CA GLY A 240 -0.94 -13.98 -0.92
C GLY A 240 -0.23 -12.70 -1.37
N ALA A 241 0.03 -12.53 -2.66
CA ALA A 241 0.71 -11.35 -3.20
C ALA A 241 -0.17 -10.60 -4.20
N TYR A 242 -0.47 -9.34 -3.91
CA TYR A 242 -1.30 -8.48 -4.75
C TYR A 242 -0.44 -7.32 -5.23
N ARG A 243 -0.06 -7.37 -6.51
CA ARG A 243 0.77 -6.34 -7.10
C ARG A 243 -0.10 -5.16 -7.54
N VAL A 244 0.19 -3.98 -6.99
CA VAL A 244 -0.56 -2.73 -7.24
C VAL A 244 0.30 -1.63 -7.86
N PHE A 245 1.58 -1.91 -8.12
CA PHE A 245 2.52 -1.02 -8.78
C PHE A 245 3.11 -1.69 -10.02
N GLY A 246 3.37 -0.89 -11.07
CA GLY A 246 4.28 -1.30 -12.13
C GLY A 246 5.75 -1.19 -11.66
N CYS A 247 6.69 -1.25 -12.61
CA CYS A 247 8.13 -1.07 -12.34
C CYS A 247 8.54 0.40 -12.10
N GLY A 248 7.62 1.19 -11.59
CA GLY A 248 7.76 2.60 -11.31
C GLY A 248 6.41 3.29 -11.13
N GLY A 249 6.45 4.57 -10.78
CA GLY A 249 5.23 5.39 -10.68
C GLY A 249 4.52 5.25 -9.34
N SER A 250 3.21 4.97 -9.38
CA SER A 250 2.31 5.08 -8.24
C SER A 250 1.12 4.13 -8.36
N ALA A 251 0.48 3.82 -7.24
CA ALA A 251 -0.77 3.08 -7.18
C ALA A 251 -1.97 4.03 -7.11
N GLY A 252 -3.02 3.77 -7.90
CA GLY A 252 -4.30 4.44 -7.75
C GLY A 252 -5.08 3.90 -6.54
N ASN A 253 -5.81 4.75 -5.82
CA ASN A 253 -6.74 4.27 -4.77
C ASN A 253 -7.84 3.34 -5.32
N ASP A 254 -8.21 3.44 -6.60
CA ASP A 254 -9.09 2.47 -7.25
C ASP A 254 -8.46 1.08 -7.25
N VAL A 255 -7.20 0.96 -7.71
CA VAL A 255 -6.43 -0.29 -7.66
C VAL A 255 -6.27 -0.81 -6.24
N LEU A 256 -5.97 0.07 -5.26
CA LEU A 256 -5.87 -0.33 -3.85
C LEU A 256 -7.20 -0.89 -3.33
N ILE A 257 -8.33 -0.24 -3.62
CA ILE A 257 -9.67 -0.75 -3.25
C ILE A 257 -9.89 -2.14 -3.86
N SER A 258 -9.54 -2.32 -5.13
CA SER A 258 -9.64 -3.61 -5.81
C SER A 258 -8.79 -4.69 -5.13
N ALA A 259 -7.52 -4.39 -4.83
CA ALA A 259 -6.60 -5.35 -4.20
C ALA A 259 -7.05 -5.78 -2.80
N TYR A 260 -7.53 -4.84 -1.98
CA TYR A 260 -8.05 -5.15 -0.64
C TYR A 260 -9.30 -6.02 -0.67
N ASN A 261 -10.24 -5.71 -1.56
CA ASN A 261 -11.45 -6.52 -1.69
C ASN A 261 -11.15 -7.90 -2.29
N GLN A 262 -10.31 -7.99 -3.32
CA GLN A 262 -9.89 -9.27 -3.89
C GLN A 262 -9.17 -10.12 -2.83
N ALA A 263 -8.26 -9.53 -2.03
CA ALA A 263 -7.60 -10.24 -0.94
C ALA A 263 -8.56 -10.81 0.09
N TYR A 264 -9.58 -10.02 0.47
CA TYR A 264 -10.65 -10.47 1.36
C TYR A 264 -11.45 -11.64 0.76
N GLU A 265 -11.91 -11.51 -0.49
CA GLU A 265 -12.72 -12.53 -1.18
C GLU A 265 -11.93 -13.81 -1.46
N ASP A 266 -10.64 -13.68 -1.74
CA ASP A 266 -9.72 -14.80 -1.88
C ASP A 266 -9.50 -15.51 -0.55
N GLY A 267 -9.95 -14.97 0.58
CA GLY A 267 -9.95 -15.59 1.91
C GLY A 267 -8.71 -15.27 2.74
N ALA A 268 -8.09 -14.10 2.54
CA ALA A 268 -7.05 -13.61 3.44
C ALA A 268 -7.62 -13.38 4.85
N GLN A 269 -6.85 -13.80 5.86
CA GLN A 269 -7.21 -13.63 7.27
C GLN A 269 -6.50 -12.43 7.90
N ILE A 270 -5.42 -11.95 7.27
CA ILE A 270 -4.73 -10.70 7.59
C ILE A 270 -4.35 -10.05 6.26
N ILE A 271 -4.53 -8.74 6.14
CA ILE A 271 -4.11 -7.98 4.97
C ILE A 271 -3.13 -6.90 5.42
N THR A 272 -2.02 -6.75 4.71
CA THR A 272 -1.02 -5.72 5.01
C THR A 272 -0.66 -4.94 3.75
N ALA A 273 -0.51 -3.62 3.90
CA ALA A 273 0.06 -2.77 2.89
C ALA A 273 1.05 -1.78 3.51
N SER A 274 2.29 -1.82 3.05
CA SER A 274 3.31 -0.83 3.40
C SER A 274 3.27 0.33 2.41
N ILE A 275 2.07 0.85 2.15
CA ILE A 275 1.78 1.91 1.18
C ILE A 275 1.11 3.06 1.91
N GLY A 276 1.44 4.28 1.53
CA GLY A 276 0.84 5.45 2.16
C GLY A 276 1.06 6.72 1.36
N GLY A 277 0.30 7.73 1.71
CA GLY A 277 0.38 9.07 1.14
C GLY A 277 -0.52 10.01 1.92
N PRO A 278 -0.31 11.33 1.81
CA PRO A 278 -1.09 12.32 2.55
C PRO A 278 -2.59 12.22 2.25
N SER A 279 -3.41 12.75 3.15
CA SER A 279 -4.88 12.60 3.22
C SER A 279 -5.36 11.35 3.98
N GLY A 280 -4.88 11.17 5.23
CA GLY A 280 -5.32 10.17 6.21
C GLY A 280 -6.77 10.32 6.73
N TRP A 281 -7.72 10.70 5.89
CA TRP A 281 -9.12 10.90 6.28
C TRP A 281 -9.91 9.59 6.19
N SER A 282 -10.78 9.34 7.16
CA SER A 282 -11.63 8.14 7.22
C SER A 282 -12.65 8.04 6.07
N GLU A 283 -12.98 9.16 5.43
CA GLU A 283 -13.98 9.26 4.36
C GLU A 283 -13.40 9.02 2.96
N ASP A 284 -12.08 8.86 2.85
CA ASP A 284 -11.39 8.46 1.63
C ASP A 284 -11.87 7.06 1.19
N PRO A 285 -12.09 6.81 -0.12
CA PRO A 285 -12.71 5.57 -0.55
C PRO A 285 -11.84 4.34 -0.23
N TRP A 286 -10.52 4.49 -0.20
CA TRP A 286 -9.63 3.41 0.21
C TRP A 286 -9.77 3.15 1.71
N ALA A 287 -9.78 4.18 2.56
CA ALA A 287 -10.00 4.02 4.00
C ALA A 287 -11.35 3.37 4.33
N VAL A 288 -12.41 3.77 3.62
CA VAL A 288 -13.76 3.17 3.76
C VAL A 288 -13.75 1.69 3.37
N ALA A 289 -13.10 1.31 2.26
CA ALA A 289 -13.02 -0.08 1.85
C ALA A 289 -12.26 -0.94 2.87
N VAL A 290 -11.13 -0.45 3.39
CA VAL A 290 -10.34 -1.16 4.41
C VAL A 290 -11.12 -1.29 5.72
N GLN A 291 -11.82 -0.23 6.15
CA GLN A 291 -12.66 -0.27 7.34
C GLN A 291 -13.73 -1.37 7.25
N ARG A 292 -14.42 -1.50 6.11
CA ARG A 292 -15.46 -2.54 5.93
C ARG A 292 -14.91 -3.96 6.07
N ILE A 293 -13.68 -4.20 5.60
CA ILE A 293 -12.99 -5.48 5.75
C ILE A 293 -12.66 -5.75 7.22
N VAL A 294 -12.16 -4.74 7.95
CA VAL A 294 -11.90 -4.85 9.39
C VAL A 294 -13.18 -5.12 10.18
N GLU A 295 -14.30 -4.50 9.81
CA GLU A 295 -15.62 -4.74 10.41
C GLU A 295 -16.12 -6.18 10.20
N LYS A 296 -15.61 -6.89 9.18
CA LYS A 296 -15.84 -8.33 8.95
C LYS A 296 -14.90 -9.23 9.74
N GLY A 297 -13.99 -8.66 10.53
CA GLY A 297 -13.09 -9.38 11.41
C GLY A 297 -11.76 -9.79 10.78
N VAL A 298 -11.40 -9.24 9.61
CA VAL A 298 -10.10 -9.43 8.97
C VAL A 298 -9.20 -8.24 9.32
N PRO A 299 -8.16 -8.41 10.17
CA PRO A 299 -7.27 -7.32 10.53
C PRO A 299 -6.49 -6.80 9.32
N CYS A 300 -6.45 -5.48 9.20
CA CYS A 300 -5.67 -4.76 8.18
C CYS A 300 -4.58 -3.93 8.86
N THR A 301 -3.34 -4.07 8.40
CA THR A 301 -2.20 -3.23 8.84
C THR A 301 -1.76 -2.31 7.71
N VAL A 302 -1.66 -1.02 8.01
CA VAL A 302 -1.23 0.01 7.04
C VAL A 302 -0.14 0.88 7.65
N SER A 303 0.89 1.22 6.88
CA SER A 303 1.96 2.10 7.36
C SER A 303 1.43 3.49 7.71
N ALA A 304 1.82 4.05 8.86
CA ALA A 304 1.43 5.40 9.30
C ALA A 304 1.98 6.50 8.37
N GLY A 305 3.10 6.22 7.69
CA GLY A 305 3.77 7.12 6.75
C GLY A 305 5.16 7.55 7.24
N ASN A 306 5.98 8.00 6.30
CA ASN A 306 7.40 8.32 6.54
C ASN A 306 7.67 9.83 6.66
N ASP A 307 6.62 10.66 6.65
CA ASP A 307 6.69 12.12 6.63
C ASP A 307 6.43 12.73 8.03
N GLY A 308 6.97 12.13 9.09
CA GLY A 308 6.75 12.57 10.47
C GLY A 308 7.14 14.04 10.75
N VAL A 309 7.99 14.63 9.90
CA VAL A 309 8.37 16.05 9.94
C VAL A 309 7.23 17.01 9.55
N GLU A 310 6.23 16.53 8.80
CA GLU A 310 5.09 17.32 8.34
C GLU A 310 3.99 17.44 9.41
N GLY A 311 4.08 16.63 10.47
CA GLY A 311 3.21 16.69 11.64
C GLY A 311 2.08 15.65 11.66
N GLN A 312 1.32 15.67 12.76
CA GLN A 312 0.34 14.62 13.10
C GLN A 312 -0.82 14.48 12.11
N PHE A 313 -1.13 15.53 11.34
CA PHE A 313 -2.21 15.52 10.34
C PHE A 313 -1.76 15.05 8.95
N TYR A 314 -0.51 14.62 8.80
CA TYR A 314 0.04 14.06 7.57
C TYR A 314 0.06 12.51 7.58
N ALA A 315 -0.70 11.88 8.48
CA ALA A 315 -0.84 10.43 8.51
C ALA A 315 -1.32 9.88 7.15
N SER A 316 -0.85 8.68 6.82
CA SER A 316 -1.15 8.03 5.54
C SER A 316 -2.63 7.70 5.39
N THR A 317 -3.15 7.81 4.17
CA THR A 317 -4.49 7.31 3.80
C THR A 317 -4.63 5.83 4.17
N ALA A 318 -5.86 5.44 4.54
CA ALA A 318 -6.26 4.14 5.10
C ALA A 318 -5.68 3.79 6.48
N ALA A 319 -4.49 4.27 6.86
CA ALA A 319 -3.96 4.11 8.22
C ALA A 319 -4.81 4.85 9.27
N GLY A 320 -5.52 5.91 8.87
CA GLY A 320 -6.53 6.60 9.69
C GLY A 320 -7.94 5.96 9.67
N GLY A 321 -8.12 4.82 8.99
CA GLY A 321 -9.41 4.12 8.95
C GLY A 321 -9.80 3.56 10.32
N LEU A 322 -11.10 3.51 10.60
CA LEU A 322 -11.59 2.99 11.88
C LEU A 322 -11.25 1.49 12.01
N GLY A 323 -10.62 1.12 13.12
CA GLY A 323 -10.20 -0.25 13.41
C GLY A 323 -8.94 -0.71 12.67
N VAL A 324 -8.38 0.09 11.77
CA VAL A 324 -7.16 -0.23 11.03
C VAL A 324 -5.95 -0.10 11.96
N ALA A 325 -5.05 -1.09 11.92
CA ALA A 325 -3.80 -1.04 12.67
C ALA A 325 -2.77 -0.19 11.92
N SER A 326 -2.54 1.03 12.41
CA SER A 326 -1.52 1.94 11.90
C SER A 326 -0.14 1.60 12.49
N ILE A 327 0.84 1.30 11.64
CA ILE A 327 2.19 0.85 12.04
C ILE A 327 3.25 1.86 11.60
N ALA A 328 4.15 2.25 12.50
CA ALA A 328 5.24 3.21 12.27
C ALA A 328 6.61 2.59 12.54
#